data_AF-A0A061IQI4-F1
#
_entry.id   AF-A0A061IQI4-F1
#
_cell.length_a   1.000
_cell.length_b   1.000
_cell.length_c   1.000
_cell.angle_alpha   90.00
_cell.angle_beta   90.00
_cell.angle_gamma   90.00
#
_symmetry.space_group_name_H-M   'P 1'
#
loop_
_entity.id
_entity.type
_entity.pdbx_description
1 polymer ?
#
loop_
_entity_poly.entity_id
_entity_poly.type
_entity_poly.pdbx_seq_one_letter_code
_entity_poly.pdbx_strand_id
1 'polypeptide(L)'
;MEQLNIGDEMEDTSGYCIVYFVKKILHQSKKIYWLQDVRCDHEVIVDANNLTVEIENELNIIPKFIRDTYSKRFLELESLVPNTLDYIRTVKELGNSLDKCRNDENLQQILTNATIMVVSVTASTTKWKQLSDEELERLEEACDMALELNASKHGIYEYVESRMSFIAPNLSIIIGASTAAKIMEV
;
A
#
# COMPACT_ATOMS: atom_id res chain seq x y z
N MET A 1 -30.19 -17.44 -27.88
CA MET A 1 -28.99 -18.27 -28.10
C MET A 1 -27.82 -17.33 -28.08
N GLU A 2 -27.38 -17.03 -26.85
CA GLU A 2 -26.27 -16.16 -26.46
C GLU A 2 -25.09 -16.14 -27.45
N GLN A 3 -24.66 -14.93 -27.81
CA GLN A 3 -23.26 -14.66 -28.04
C GLN A 3 -22.64 -14.33 -26.68
N LEU A 4 -21.84 -15.24 -26.14
CA LEU A 4 -20.97 -14.98 -24.99
C LEU A 4 -19.88 -14.01 -25.45
N ASN A 5 -19.90 -12.82 -24.86
CA ASN A 5 -18.98 -11.73 -25.10
C ASN A 5 -17.64 -12.09 -24.43
N ILE A 6 -16.65 -12.51 -25.21
CA ILE A 6 -15.28 -12.86 -24.76
C ILE A 6 -14.43 -11.57 -24.50
N GLY A 7 -15.08 -10.42 -24.38
CA GLY A 7 -14.44 -9.11 -24.20
C GLY A 7 -14.20 -8.69 -22.74
N ASP A 8 -14.83 -9.34 -21.76
CA ASP A 8 -14.81 -8.89 -20.35
C ASP A 8 -13.88 -9.73 -19.43
N GLU A 9 -13.17 -10.74 -19.92
CA GLU A 9 -12.27 -11.56 -19.08
C GLU A 9 -10.81 -11.05 -18.99
N MET A 10 -10.43 -9.98 -19.70
CA MET A 10 -9.04 -9.51 -19.73
C MET A 10 -8.67 -8.44 -18.70
N GLU A 11 -9.62 -7.76 -18.04
CA GLU A 11 -9.31 -6.77 -16.99
C GLU A 11 -9.16 -7.37 -15.58
N ASP A 12 -9.68 -8.57 -15.33
CA ASP A 12 -9.70 -9.16 -13.99
C ASP A 12 -8.36 -9.82 -13.57
N THR A 13 -7.43 -10.07 -14.48
CA THR A 13 -6.18 -10.78 -14.11
C THR A 13 -5.17 -9.93 -13.31
N SER A 14 -5.23 -8.60 -13.42
CA SER A 14 -4.28 -7.70 -12.74
C SER A 14 -4.56 -7.59 -11.23
N GLY A 15 -5.83 -7.41 -10.85
CA GLY A 15 -6.23 -7.26 -9.45
C GLY A 15 -6.01 -8.53 -8.61
N TYR A 16 -6.40 -9.70 -9.14
CA TYR A 16 -6.17 -10.98 -8.46
C TYR A 16 -4.69 -11.33 -8.32
N CYS A 17 -3.84 -10.92 -9.28
CA CYS A 17 -2.40 -11.12 -9.21
C CYS A 17 -1.78 -10.31 -8.05
N ILE A 18 -2.19 -9.04 -7.91
CA ILE A 18 -1.75 -8.15 -6.82
C ILE A 18 -2.18 -8.72 -5.47
N VAL A 19 -3.45 -9.14 -5.32
CA VAL A 19 -3.97 -9.73 -4.07
C VAL A 19 -3.17 -10.99 -3.68
N TYR A 20 -2.92 -11.89 -4.64
CA TYR A 20 -2.17 -13.11 -4.40
C TYR A 20 -0.71 -12.83 -4.01
N PHE A 21 -0.09 -11.86 -4.68
CA PHE A 21 1.32 -11.53 -4.45
C PHE A 21 1.50 -10.83 -3.11
N VAL A 22 0.63 -9.89 -2.75
CA VAL A 22 0.62 -9.25 -1.42
C VAL A 22 0.37 -10.27 -0.31
N LYS A 23 -0.63 -11.17 -0.45
CA LYS A 23 -0.86 -12.24 0.54
C LYS A 23 0.34 -13.18 0.68
N LYS A 24 1.01 -13.50 -0.43
CA LYS A 24 2.25 -14.29 -0.42
C LYS A 24 3.38 -13.56 0.31
N ILE A 25 3.58 -12.26 0.06
CA ILE A 25 4.58 -11.44 0.74
C ILE A 25 4.28 -11.33 2.24
N LEU A 26 3.03 -11.09 2.63
CA LEU A 26 2.60 -11.06 4.03
C LEU A 26 2.83 -12.41 4.73
N HIS A 27 2.61 -13.51 4.03
CA HIS A 27 2.93 -14.84 4.55
C HIS A 27 4.44 -15.03 4.75
N GLN A 28 5.27 -14.59 3.80
CA GLN A 28 6.72 -14.63 3.92
C GLN A 28 7.22 -13.71 5.05
N SER A 29 6.65 -12.53 5.22
CA SER A 29 6.94 -11.62 6.34
C SER A 29 6.69 -12.31 7.68
N LYS A 30 5.50 -12.92 7.86
CA LYS A 30 5.20 -13.71 9.06
C LYS A 30 6.20 -14.84 9.27
N LYS A 31 6.59 -15.55 8.20
CA LYS A 31 7.60 -16.62 8.25
C LYS A 31 8.97 -16.13 8.73
N ILE A 32 9.41 -14.93 8.34
CA ILE A 32 10.67 -14.34 8.83
C ILE A 32 10.62 -14.12 10.35
N TYR A 33 9.52 -13.56 10.86
CA TYR A 33 9.35 -13.38 12.32
C TYR A 33 9.46 -14.72 13.08
N TRP A 34 8.93 -15.82 12.54
CA TRP A 34 9.04 -17.14 13.17
C TRP A 34 10.44 -17.76 13.07
N LEU A 35 11.26 -17.38 12.08
CA LEU A 35 12.59 -17.96 11.85
C LEU A 35 13.70 -17.29 12.68
N GLN A 36 13.38 -16.20 13.37
CA GLN A 36 14.32 -15.41 14.17
C GLN A 36 15.00 -16.20 15.31
N ASP A 37 14.40 -17.30 15.79
CA ASP A 37 14.95 -18.15 16.86
C ASP A 37 15.77 -19.37 16.36
N VAL A 38 15.78 -19.66 15.06
CA VAL A 38 16.19 -21.01 14.55
C VAL A 38 17.36 -20.98 13.57
N ARG A 39 17.66 -19.85 12.91
CA ARG A 39 18.66 -19.75 11.82
C ARG A 39 19.80 -18.78 12.12
N CYS A 40 20.87 -18.88 11.32
CA CYS A 40 21.99 -17.93 11.39
C CYS A 40 21.49 -16.53 11.02
N ASP A 41 21.80 -15.55 11.87
CA ASP A 41 21.22 -14.21 11.81
C ASP A 41 21.37 -13.53 10.45
N HIS A 42 22.52 -13.71 9.79
CA HIS A 42 22.84 -12.99 8.56
C HIS A 42 21.95 -13.38 7.37
N GLU A 43 21.67 -14.67 7.17
CA GLU A 43 20.82 -15.14 6.05
C GLU A 43 19.40 -14.58 6.17
N VAL A 44 18.83 -14.61 7.39
CA VAL A 44 17.47 -14.09 7.65
C VAL A 44 17.39 -12.58 7.42
N ILE A 45 18.46 -11.84 7.70
CA ILE A 45 18.53 -10.40 7.49
C ILE A 45 18.63 -10.05 6.00
N VAL A 46 19.41 -10.81 5.24
CA VAL A 46 19.50 -10.65 3.79
C VAL A 46 18.14 -10.95 3.14
N ASP A 47 17.48 -12.05 3.53
CA ASP A 47 16.15 -12.40 3.06
C ASP A 47 15.11 -11.32 3.42
N ALA A 48 15.15 -10.79 4.64
CA ALA A 48 14.30 -9.71 5.11
C ALA A 48 14.50 -8.41 4.28
N ASN A 49 15.75 -8.06 4.00
CA ASN A 49 16.08 -6.91 3.17
C ASN A 49 15.61 -7.11 1.72
N ASN A 50 15.75 -8.31 1.17
CA ASN A 50 15.25 -8.63 -0.18
C ASN A 50 13.71 -8.57 -0.26
N LEU A 51 12.98 -9.08 0.75
CA LEU A 51 11.53 -8.93 0.83
C LEU A 51 11.10 -7.46 0.87
N THR A 52 11.90 -6.61 1.52
CA THR A 52 11.62 -5.17 1.58
C THR A 52 11.64 -4.53 0.19
N VAL A 53 12.58 -4.92 -0.67
CA VAL A 53 12.65 -4.46 -2.07
C VAL A 53 11.44 -4.96 -2.87
N GLU A 54 11.01 -6.21 -2.67
CA GLU A 54 9.79 -6.73 -3.30
C GLU A 54 8.56 -5.94 -2.86
N ILE A 55 8.43 -5.64 -1.56
CA ILE A 55 7.35 -4.81 -1.02
C ILE A 55 7.34 -3.42 -1.67
N GLU A 56 8.49 -2.79 -1.86
CA GLU A 56 8.58 -1.46 -2.50
C GLU A 56 8.09 -1.48 -3.95
N ASN A 57 8.38 -2.55 -4.69
CA ASN A 57 7.89 -2.70 -6.07
C ASN A 57 6.36 -2.79 -6.09
N GLU A 58 5.77 -3.57 -5.19
CA GLU A 58 4.30 -3.69 -5.09
C GLU A 58 3.63 -2.40 -4.59
N LEU A 59 4.26 -1.70 -3.64
CA LEU A 59 3.78 -0.39 -3.17
C LEU A 59 3.80 0.69 -4.26
N ASN A 60 4.49 0.49 -5.38
CA ASN A 60 4.41 1.38 -6.55
C ASN A 60 3.26 1.02 -7.51
N ILE A 61 2.73 -0.20 -7.43
CA ILE A 61 1.68 -0.72 -8.31
C ILE A 61 0.30 -0.51 -7.68
N ILE A 62 0.12 -0.91 -6.42
CA ILE A 62 -1.18 -0.88 -5.73
C ILE A 62 -1.81 0.53 -5.74
N PRO A 63 -1.08 1.61 -5.43
CA PRO A 63 -1.71 2.93 -5.41
C PRO A 63 -2.12 3.44 -6.80
N LYS A 64 -1.46 2.97 -7.87
CA LYS A 64 -1.89 3.28 -9.24
C LYS A 64 -3.24 2.62 -9.52
N PHE A 65 -3.40 1.35 -9.16
CA PHE A 65 -4.68 0.65 -9.25
C PHE A 65 -5.80 1.34 -8.47
N ILE A 66 -5.53 1.78 -7.24
CA ILE A 66 -6.49 2.53 -6.39
C ILE A 66 -6.87 3.84 -7.07
N ARG A 67 -5.89 4.61 -7.60
CA ARG A 67 -6.14 5.87 -8.31
C ARG A 67 -6.97 5.66 -9.57
N ASP A 68 -6.62 4.68 -10.39
CA ASP A 68 -7.33 4.38 -11.65
C ASP A 68 -8.78 3.98 -11.37
N THR A 69 -9.01 3.15 -10.36
CA THR A 69 -10.36 2.70 -9.98
C THR A 69 -11.18 3.86 -9.39
N TYR A 70 -10.61 4.63 -8.47
CA TYR A 70 -11.31 5.72 -7.80
C TYR A 70 -11.46 6.98 -8.65
N SER A 71 -10.68 7.13 -9.72
CA SER A 71 -10.80 8.25 -10.68
C SER A 71 -12.21 8.33 -11.32
N LYS A 72 -12.89 7.18 -11.47
CA LYS A 72 -14.29 7.10 -11.94
C LYS A 72 -15.26 7.83 -11.00
N ARG A 73 -14.94 7.88 -9.71
CA ARG A 73 -15.71 8.52 -8.63
C ARG A 73 -15.24 9.94 -8.37
N PHE A 74 -13.95 10.17 -8.20
CA PHE A 74 -13.46 11.50 -7.82
C PHE A 74 -12.03 11.72 -8.31
N LEU A 75 -11.91 12.14 -9.58
CA LEU A 75 -10.65 12.34 -10.28
C LEU A 75 -9.79 13.45 -9.63
N GLU A 76 -10.42 14.52 -9.16
CA GLU A 76 -9.71 15.67 -8.60
C GLU A 76 -8.96 15.37 -7.30
N LEU A 77 -9.29 14.27 -6.62
CA LEU A 77 -8.62 13.87 -5.39
C LEU A 77 -7.12 13.64 -5.60
N GLU A 78 -6.72 13.14 -6.76
CA GLU A 78 -5.31 12.85 -7.07
C GLU A 78 -4.46 14.13 -7.07
N SER A 79 -5.02 15.24 -7.56
CA SER A 79 -4.35 16.54 -7.56
C SER A 79 -4.33 17.20 -6.18
N LEU A 80 -5.36 16.93 -5.37
CA LEU A 80 -5.50 17.51 -4.03
C LEU A 80 -4.63 16.83 -2.98
N VAL A 81 -4.39 15.53 -3.10
CA VAL A 81 -3.63 14.73 -2.13
C VAL A 81 -2.47 14.02 -2.85
N PRO A 82 -1.29 14.66 -2.95
CA PRO A 82 -0.15 14.09 -3.66
C PRO A 82 0.53 12.95 -2.89
N ASN A 83 0.39 12.92 -1.56
CA ASN A 83 0.94 11.84 -0.74
C ASN A 83 0.13 10.56 -0.94
N THR A 84 0.81 9.50 -1.38
CA THR A 84 0.22 8.19 -1.65
C THR A 84 -0.47 7.56 -0.43
N LEU A 85 0.13 7.61 0.76
CA LEU A 85 -0.46 7.00 1.96
C LEU A 85 -1.70 7.77 2.43
N ASP A 86 -1.63 9.09 2.40
CA ASP A 86 -2.76 9.94 2.77
C ASP A 86 -3.91 9.79 1.76
N TYR A 87 -3.58 9.65 0.46
CA TYR A 87 -4.56 9.36 -0.58
C TYR A 87 -5.29 8.03 -0.31
N ILE A 88 -4.57 6.94 -0.06
CA ILE A 88 -5.16 5.62 0.21
C ILE A 88 -6.07 5.67 1.43
N ARG A 89 -5.63 6.29 2.52
CA ARG A 89 -6.45 6.45 3.74
C ARG A 89 -7.70 7.29 3.47
N THR A 90 -7.55 8.37 2.71
CA THR A 90 -8.66 9.25 2.33
C THR A 90 -9.68 8.50 1.48
N VAL A 91 -9.24 7.75 0.47
CA VAL A 91 -10.12 6.94 -0.39
C VAL A 91 -10.89 5.91 0.43
N LYS A 92 -10.21 5.24 1.38
CA LYS A 92 -10.83 4.28 2.29
C LYS A 92 -11.93 4.89 3.16
N GLU A 93 -11.71 6.08 3.73
CA GLU A 93 -12.73 6.74 4.56
C GLU A 93 -13.88 7.34 3.73
N LEU A 94 -13.60 7.89 2.54
CA LEU A 94 -14.63 8.48 1.67
C LEU A 94 -15.54 7.42 1.04
N GLY A 95 -14.96 6.38 0.45
CA GLY A 95 -15.67 5.38 -0.35
C GLY A 95 -16.65 6.01 -1.33
N ASN A 96 -17.92 5.58 -1.30
CA ASN A 96 -18.98 6.15 -2.12
C ASN A 96 -19.66 7.40 -1.49
N SER A 97 -19.45 7.70 -0.21
CA SER A 97 -20.15 8.77 0.52
C SER A 97 -19.29 10.02 0.71
N LEU A 98 -19.24 10.87 -0.31
CA LEU A 98 -18.48 12.14 -0.29
C LEU A 98 -19.06 13.17 0.70
N ASP A 99 -20.30 12.98 1.15
CA ASP A 99 -20.98 13.81 2.15
C ASP A 99 -20.33 13.72 3.55
N LYS A 100 -19.59 12.64 3.82
CA LYS A 100 -18.91 12.41 5.10
C LYS A 100 -17.71 13.34 5.30
N CYS A 101 -17.14 13.93 4.25
CA CYS A 101 -15.90 14.70 4.31
C CYS A 101 -15.91 15.85 5.35
N ARG A 102 -17.06 16.45 5.67
CA ARG A 102 -17.12 17.62 6.57
C ARG A 102 -17.07 17.28 8.06
N ASN A 103 -17.55 16.12 8.45
CA ASN A 103 -17.78 15.77 9.86
C ASN A 103 -16.94 14.58 10.32
N ASP A 104 -16.09 14.04 9.46
CA ASP A 104 -15.30 12.88 9.76
C ASP A 104 -14.01 13.27 10.51
N GLU A 105 -13.89 12.81 11.75
CA GLU A 105 -12.72 13.03 12.59
C GLU A 105 -11.47 12.31 12.06
N ASN A 106 -11.63 11.16 11.39
CA ASN A 106 -10.50 10.41 10.82
C ASN A 106 -9.88 11.17 9.66
N LEU A 107 -10.70 11.79 8.78
CA LEU A 107 -10.21 12.62 7.68
C LEU A 107 -9.43 13.83 8.18
N GLN A 108 -9.80 14.41 9.32
CA GLN A 108 -9.09 15.52 9.95
C GLN A 108 -7.72 15.13 10.52
N GLN A 109 -7.53 13.85 10.85
CA GLN A 109 -6.21 13.33 11.25
C GLN A 109 -5.29 13.07 10.05
N ILE A 110 -5.86 12.80 8.88
CA ILE A 110 -5.12 12.47 7.66
C ILE A 110 -4.78 13.74 6.87
N LEU A 111 -5.75 14.64 6.69
CA LEU A 111 -5.65 15.82 5.83
C LEU A 111 -5.80 17.12 6.62
N THR A 112 -5.18 18.18 6.13
CA THR A 112 -5.39 19.52 6.69
C THR A 112 -6.82 20.00 6.46
N ASN A 113 -7.34 20.81 7.38
CA ASN A 113 -8.71 21.35 7.27
C ASN A 113 -8.91 22.17 5.98
N ALA A 114 -7.85 22.83 5.47
CA ALA A 114 -7.87 23.52 4.19
C ALA A 114 -8.13 22.56 3.02
N THR A 115 -7.43 21.42 2.99
CA THR A 115 -7.61 20.38 1.97
C THR A 115 -9.02 19.78 2.05
N ILE A 116 -9.54 19.52 3.24
CA ILE A 116 -10.89 18.98 3.45
C ILE A 116 -11.97 19.93 2.90
N MET A 117 -11.84 21.24 3.14
CA MET A 117 -12.76 22.22 2.58
C MET A 117 -12.73 22.23 1.06
N VAL A 118 -11.54 22.19 0.45
CA VAL A 118 -11.40 22.15 -1.01
C VAL A 118 -12.01 20.86 -1.57
N VAL A 119 -11.71 19.71 -0.96
CA VAL A 119 -12.31 18.41 -1.32
C VAL A 119 -13.83 18.49 -1.26
N SER A 120 -14.42 19.01 -0.19
CA SER A 120 -15.88 19.12 -0.03
C SER A 120 -16.53 20.02 -1.07
N VAL A 121 -15.89 21.15 -1.43
CA VAL A 121 -16.41 22.06 -2.46
C VAL A 121 -16.33 21.40 -3.83
N THR A 122 -15.18 20.83 -4.19
CA THR A 122 -15.00 20.12 -5.46
C THR A 122 -15.95 18.93 -5.57
N ALA A 123 -16.12 18.18 -4.48
CA ALA A 123 -17.07 17.08 -4.30
C ALA A 123 -18.55 17.51 -4.24
N SER A 124 -18.86 18.80 -4.36
CA SER A 124 -20.23 19.29 -4.59
C SER A 124 -20.46 19.80 -6.02
N THR A 125 -19.38 20.12 -6.75
CA THR A 125 -19.45 20.77 -8.07
C THR A 125 -19.20 19.86 -9.27
N THR A 126 -18.38 18.81 -9.17
CA THR A 126 -18.09 17.91 -10.30
C THR A 126 -19.21 16.86 -10.50
N LYS A 127 -19.34 16.36 -11.72
CA LYS A 127 -20.22 15.23 -12.04
C LYS A 127 -19.43 13.94 -11.88
N TRP A 128 -19.87 13.08 -10.96
CA TRP A 128 -19.27 11.77 -10.73
C TRP A 128 -20.30 10.64 -10.82
N LYS A 129 -19.80 9.44 -11.09
CA LYS A 129 -20.58 8.21 -11.06
C LYS A 129 -20.36 7.49 -9.73
N GLN A 130 -21.36 6.78 -9.22
CA GLN A 130 -21.15 5.87 -8.08
C GLN A 130 -20.43 4.62 -8.56
N LEU A 131 -19.48 4.13 -7.75
CA LEU A 131 -18.87 2.82 -7.96
C LEU A 131 -19.89 1.75 -7.60
N SER A 132 -19.86 0.62 -8.33
CA SER A 132 -20.63 -0.56 -7.94
C SER A 132 -20.13 -1.13 -6.61
N ASP A 133 -20.98 -1.89 -5.92
CA ASP A 133 -20.61 -2.49 -4.63
C ASP A 133 -19.40 -3.43 -4.77
N GLU A 134 -19.30 -4.17 -5.88
CA GLU A 134 -18.14 -5.03 -6.19
C GLU A 134 -16.86 -4.23 -6.43
N GLU A 135 -16.93 -3.09 -7.15
CA GLU A 135 -15.77 -2.21 -7.35
C GLU A 135 -15.33 -1.54 -6.04
N LEU A 136 -16.29 -1.16 -5.19
CA LEU A 136 -16.01 -0.57 -3.88
C LEU A 136 -15.34 -1.56 -2.94
N GLU A 137 -15.84 -2.80 -2.86
CA GLU A 137 -15.25 -3.87 -2.06
C GLU A 137 -13.80 -4.15 -2.49
N ARG A 138 -13.56 -4.29 -3.80
CA ARG A 138 -12.20 -4.47 -4.34
C ARG A 138 -11.27 -3.30 -4.01
N LEU A 139 -11.79 -2.07 -4.04
CA LEU A 139 -11.05 -0.87 -3.70
C LEU A 139 -10.69 -0.83 -2.21
N GLU A 140 -11.63 -1.13 -1.33
CA GLU A 140 -11.42 -1.21 0.12
C GLU A 140 -10.39 -2.28 0.47
N GLU A 141 -10.50 -3.49 -0.12
CA GLU A 141 -9.51 -4.56 0.03
C GLU A 141 -8.11 -4.11 -0.43
N ALA A 142 -8.01 -3.42 -1.57
CA ALA A 142 -6.74 -2.91 -2.07
C ALA A 142 -6.12 -1.86 -1.13
N CYS A 143 -6.95 -0.99 -0.54
CA CYS A 143 -6.50 -0.01 0.45
C CYS A 143 -5.97 -0.68 1.71
N ASP A 144 -6.69 -1.67 2.23
CA ASP A 144 -6.28 -2.43 3.42
C ASP A 144 -4.96 -3.18 3.20
N MET A 145 -4.85 -3.86 2.05
CA MET A 145 -3.61 -4.52 1.65
C MET A 145 -2.45 -3.55 1.54
N ALA A 146 -2.63 -2.37 0.95
CA ALA A 146 -1.56 -1.37 0.85
C ALA A 146 -1.09 -0.87 2.22
N LEU A 147 -2.03 -0.64 3.15
CA LEU A 147 -1.73 -0.21 4.51
C LEU A 147 -1.02 -1.31 5.31
N GLU A 148 -1.48 -2.56 5.22
CA GLU A 148 -0.84 -3.72 5.87
C GLU A 148 0.56 -3.96 5.32
N LEU A 149 0.74 -3.82 4.00
CA LEU A 149 2.02 -3.97 3.34
C LEU A 149 3.01 -2.88 3.76
N ASN A 150 2.55 -1.63 3.87
CA ASN A 150 3.37 -0.53 4.37
C ASN A 150 3.74 -0.69 5.85
N ALA A 151 2.83 -1.19 6.68
CA ALA A 151 3.14 -1.52 8.08
C ALA A 151 4.16 -2.66 8.19
N SER A 152 4.00 -3.69 7.36
CA SER A 152 4.93 -4.83 7.29
C SER A 152 6.32 -4.40 6.83
N LYS A 153 6.40 -3.51 5.83
CA LYS A 153 7.65 -2.87 5.38
C LYS A 153 8.37 -2.23 6.56
N HIS A 154 7.65 -1.42 7.35
CA HIS A 154 8.25 -0.72 8.48
C HIS A 154 8.79 -1.70 9.53
N GLY A 155 8.02 -2.71 9.91
CA GLY A 155 8.47 -3.72 10.88
C GLY A 155 9.70 -4.52 10.40
N ILE A 156 9.77 -4.84 9.09
CA ILE A 156 10.95 -5.51 8.53
C ILE A 156 12.17 -4.58 8.54
N TYR A 157 11.99 -3.30 8.22
CA TYR A 157 13.07 -2.30 8.30
C TYR A 157 13.63 -2.17 9.72
N GLU A 158 12.76 -2.03 10.72
CA GLU A 158 13.17 -1.95 12.13
C GLU A 158 13.93 -3.21 12.58
N TYR A 159 13.47 -4.38 12.14
CA TYR A 159 14.16 -5.65 12.39
C TYR A 159 15.57 -5.67 11.78
N VAL A 160 15.69 -5.34 10.49
CA VAL A 160 16.99 -5.29 9.79
C VAL A 160 17.92 -4.28 10.44
N GLU A 161 17.44 -3.09 10.80
CA GLU A 161 18.23 -2.06 11.46
C GLU A 161 18.73 -2.53 12.84
N SER A 162 17.85 -3.09 13.66
CA SER A 162 18.20 -3.61 14.97
C SER A 162 19.28 -4.69 14.89
N ARG A 163 19.11 -5.68 14.01
CA ARG A 163 20.08 -6.78 13.87
C ARG A 163 21.38 -6.33 13.21
N MET A 164 21.34 -5.47 12.19
CA MET A 164 22.53 -4.99 11.50
C MET A 164 23.40 -4.12 12.42
N SER A 165 22.79 -3.35 13.33
CA SER A 165 23.51 -2.59 14.36
C SER A 165 24.35 -3.49 15.29
N PHE A 166 23.93 -4.75 15.49
CA PHE A 166 24.66 -5.74 16.27
C PHE A 166 25.71 -6.49 15.45
N ILE A 167 25.40 -6.87 14.21
CA ILE A 167 26.27 -7.70 13.37
C ILE A 167 27.41 -6.89 12.74
N ALA A 168 27.12 -5.70 12.20
CA ALA A 168 28.11 -4.82 11.62
C ALA A 168 27.84 -3.36 11.96
N PRO A 169 28.10 -2.95 13.21
CA PRO A 169 27.88 -1.57 13.68
C PRO A 169 28.64 -0.55 12.84
N ASN A 170 29.93 -0.80 12.58
CA ASN A 170 30.77 0.14 11.82
C ASN A 170 30.25 0.33 10.38
N LEU A 171 29.80 -0.75 9.74
CA LEU A 171 29.30 -0.70 8.38
C LEU A 171 27.95 0.01 8.32
N SER A 172 27.02 -0.37 9.22
CA SER A 172 25.69 0.22 9.32
C SER A 172 25.74 1.73 9.56
N ILE A 173 26.71 2.21 10.36
CA ILE A 173 26.89 3.65 10.62
C ILE A 173 27.33 4.41 9.36
N ILE A 174 28.17 3.81 8.51
CA ILE A 174 28.75 4.49 7.35
C ILE A 174 27.78 4.50 6.16
N ILE A 175 27.10 3.38 5.89
CA ILE A 175 26.30 3.19 4.66
C ILE A 175 24.81 2.89 4.88
N GLY A 176 24.39 2.73 6.15
CA GLY A 176 23.01 2.36 6.52
C GLY A 176 22.77 0.84 6.51
N ALA A 177 21.81 0.39 7.32
CA ALA A 177 21.54 -1.03 7.55
C ALA A 177 21.11 -1.80 6.28
N SER A 178 20.24 -1.20 5.45
CA SER A 178 19.75 -1.84 4.21
C SER A 178 20.86 -2.00 3.16
N THR A 179 21.69 -0.97 2.98
CA THR A 179 22.86 -1.05 2.07
C THR A 179 23.89 -2.05 2.59
N ALA A 180 24.14 -2.05 3.90
CA ALA A 180 25.06 -3.01 4.54
C ALA A 180 24.58 -4.45 4.36
N ALA A 181 23.28 -4.72 4.56
CA ALA A 181 22.69 -6.03 4.33
C ALA A 181 22.89 -6.49 2.88
N LYS A 182 22.75 -5.58 1.91
CA LYS A 182 22.94 -5.90 0.49
C LYS A 182 24.38 -6.24 0.13
N ILE A 183 25.36 -5.64 0.81
CA ILE A 183 26.78 -5.97 0.61
C ILE A 183 27.13 -7.31 1.27
N MET A 184 26.54 -7.62 2.42
CA MET A 184 26.73 -8.88 3.13
C MET A 184 26.13 -10.10 2.42
N GLU A 185 25.25 -9.88 1.46
CA GLU A 185 24.70 -10.93 0.59
C GLU A 185 25.76 -11.55 -0.34
N VAL A 186 26.89 -10.87 -0.57
CA VAL A 186 27.94 -11.24 -1.55
C VAL A 186 29.08 -12.02 -0.92
#